data_AF-A0A2E7RPX4-F1
#
_entry.id   AF-A0A2E7RPX4-F1
#
_cell.length_a   1.000
_cell.length_b   1.000
_cell.length_c   1.000
_cell.angle_alpha   90.00
_cell.angle_beta   90.00
_cell.angle_gamma   90.00
#
_symmetry.space_group_name_H-M   'P 1'
#
loop_
_entity.id
_entity.type
_entity.pdbx_description
1 polymer ?
#
loop_
_entity_poly.entity_id
_entity_poly.type
_entity_poly.pdbx_seq_one_letter_code
_entity_poly.pdbx_strand_id
1 'polypeptide(L)'
;MLIALADNGGVLQINFGSKFINYAEQNDDEYNFATVSQTVDHFDRAISLVGIDHVGIGSDFDGVGDTLPIGLKDASSYPNLIEEFLKRGYSQSDIQKILGGNTLRVWREVENYARKNTSN
;
A
#
# COMPACT_ATOMS: atom_id res chain seq x y z
N MET A 1 -16.47 0.48 3.49
CA MET A 1 -15.51 1.59 3.27
C MET A 1 -14.63 1.35 2.06
N LEU A 2 -13.80 0.29 2.00
CA LEU A 2 -12.88 0.05 0.88
C LEU A 2 -13.57 -0.03 -0.49
N ILE A 3 -14.68 -0.77 -0.57
CA ILE A 3 -15.48 -0.87 -1.80
C ILE A 3 -15.98 0.51 -2.26
N ALA A 4 -16.54 1.31 -1.36
CA ALA A 4 -17.00 2.67 -1.69
C ALA A 4 -15.86 3.60 -2.14
N LEU A 5 -14.65 3.44 -1.58
CA LEU A 5 -13.46 4.16 -2.04
C LEU A 5 -13.11 3.77 -3.48
N ALA A 6 -13.19 2.48 -3.81
CA ALA A 6 -12.91 1.97 -5.14
C ALA A 6 -13.99 2.38 -6.16
N ASP A 7 -15.27 2.29 -5.78
CA ASP A 7 -16.41 2.75 -6.59
C ASP A 7 -16.30 4.25 -6.93
N ASN A 8 -15.68 5.04 -6.05
CA ASN A 8 -15.38 6.46 -6.28
C ASN A 8 -14.07 6.69 -7.07
N GLY A 9 -13.44 5.63 -7.59
CA GLY A 9 -12.19 5.72 -8.35
C GLY A 9 -10.92 5.91 -7.50
N GLY A 10 -11.04 5.88 -6.16
CA GLY A 10 -9.94 6.16 -5.24
C GLY A 10 -8.88 5.04 -5.15
N VAL A 11 -7.84 5.27 -4.34
CA VAL A 11 -6.75 4.31 -4.11
C VAL A 11 -6.49 4.16 -2.62
N LEU A 12 -6.47 2.92 -2.13
CA LEU A 12 -6.02 2.56 -0.78
C LEU A 12 -4.51 2.36 -0.81
N GLN A 13 -3.77 3.17 -0.05
CA GLN A 13 -2.33 3.01 0.09
C GLN A 13 -2.02 2.22 1.37
N ILE A 14 -1.35 1.07 1.23
CA ILE A 14 -1.09 0.14 2.33
C ILE A 14 0.02 0.67 3.24
N ASN A 15 -0.26 0.72 4.54
CA ASN A 15 0.68 1.12 5.60
C ASN A 15 1.59 -0.05 5.99
N PHE A 16 2.86 0.24 6.30
CA PHE A 16 3.84 -0.80 6.64
C PHE A 16 4.01 -1.02 8.14
N GLY A 17 3.50 -0.15 9.02
CA GLY A 17 3.65 -0.28 10.47
C GLY A 17 3.19 -1.66 10.97
N SER A 18 4.08 -2.39 11.65
CA SER A 18 3.84 -3.80 12.01
C SER A 18 2.58 -4.00 12.87
N LYS A 19 2.22 -3.02 13.70
CA LYS A 19 0.97 -3.02 14.49
C LYS A 19 -0.32 -3.00 13.66
N PHE A 20 -0.25 -2.54 12.41
CA PHE A 20 -1.37 -2.54 11.48
C PHE A 20 -1.40 -3.79 10.60
N ILE A 21 -0.27 -4.50 10.50
CA ILE A 21 -0.15 -5.73 9.69
C ILE A 21 -0.42 -6.97 10.54
N ASN A 22 0.26 -7.06 11.69
CA ASN A 22 0.14 -8.18 12.62
C ASN A 22 -0.78 -7.79 13.77
N TYR A 23 -1.69 -8.69 14.13
CA TYR A 23 -2.38 -8.62 15.41
C TYR A 23 -1.46 -9.22 16.48
N ALA A 24 -0.96 -8.41 17.41
CA ALA A 24 -0.27 -8.90 18.59
C ALA A 24 -1.30 -9.09 19.72
N GLU A 25 -1.44 -10.31 20.22
CA GLU A 25 -2.06 -10.49 21.54
C GLU A 25 -1.18 -9.80 22.60
N GLN A 26 -1.80 -9.13 23.57
CA GLN A 26 -1.16 -8.14 24.45
C GLN A 26 -0.08 -8.68 25.42
N ASN A 27 0.37 -9.92 25.28
CA ASN A 27 1.13 -10.64 26.33
C ASN A 27 2.57 -11.02 25.97
N ASP A 28 3.21 -10.41 24.98
CA ASP A 28 4.62 -10.71 24.67
C ASP A 28 5.56 -9.54 25.00
N ASP A 29 6.61 -9.85 25.76
CA ASP A 29 7.71 -8.93 26.10
C ASP A 29 8.57 -8.57 24.85
N GLU A 30 8.29 -9.19 23.70
CA GLU A 30 8.97 -9.00 22.42
C GLU A 30 8.09 -8.29 21.38
N TYR A 31 8.66 -7.33 20.65
CA TYR A 31 7.93 -6.62 19.61
C TYR A 31 7.68 -7.51 18.39
N ASN A 32 6.41 -7.80 18.08
CA ASN A 32 6.01 -8.60 16.93
C ASN A 32 6.14 -7.80 15.61
N PHE A 33 7.33 -7.82 15.01
CA PHE A 33 7.58 -7.23 13.70
C PHE A 33 6.90 -8.05 12.58
N ALA A 34 6.22 -7.36 11.68
CA ALA A 34 5.74 -7.97 10.45
C ALA A 34 6.92 -8.33 9.53
N THR A 35 6.65 -9.19 8.56
CA THR A 35 7.59 -9.51 7.47
C THR A 35 7.15 -8.87 6.16
N VAL A 36 8.04 -8.82 5.15
CA VAL A 36 7.67 -8.42 3.79
C VAL A 36 6.50 -9.24 3.26
N SER A 37 6.52 -10.57 3.49
CA SER A 37 5.46 -11.47 3.03
C SER A 37 4.12 -11.15 3.69
N GLN A 38 4.09 -10.96 5.02
CA GLN A 38 2.87 -10.52 5.73
C GLN A 38 2.39 -9.14 5.25
N THR A 39 3.30 -8.24 4.90
CA THR A 39 2.94 -6.95 4.29
C THR A 39 2.22 -7.16 2.96
N VAL A 40 2.75 -8.04 2.09
CA VAL A 40 2.14 -8.35 0.80
C VAL A 40 0.81 -9.11 0.93
N ASP A 41 0.58 -9.86 2.01
CA ASP A 41 -0.74 -10.45 2.30
C ASP A 41 -1.84 -9.38 2.41
N HIS A 42 -1.52 -8.19 2.94
CA HIS A 42 -2.47 -7.07 2.99
C HIS A 42 -2.73 -6.46 1.61
N PHE A 43 -1.73 -6.44 0.72
CA PHE A 43 -1.94 -6.07 -0.68
C PHE A 43 -2.87 -7.08 -1.38
N ASP A 44 -2.60 -8.39 -1.26
CA ASP A 44 -3.43 -9.44 -1.82
C ASP A 44 -4.89 -9.31 -1.32
N ARG A 45 -5.05 -9.08 -0.02
CA ARG A 45 -6.38 -8.90 0.58
C ARG A 45 -7.08 -7.67 0.02
N ALA A 46 -6.41 -6.52 -0.06
CA ALA A 46 -6.99 -5.30 -0.62
C ALA A 46 -7.37 -5.51 -2.09
N ILE A 47 -6.47 -6.06 -2.90
CA ILE A 47 -6.69 -6.34 -4.33
C ILE A 47 -7.87 -7.31 -4.51
N SER A 48 -8.03 -8.33 -3.67
CA SER A 48 -9.18 -9.24 -3.72
C SER A 48 -10.53 -8.55 -3.49
N LEU A 49 -10.54 -7.40 -2.80
CA LEU A 49 -11.73 -6.65 -2.47
C LEU A 49 -12.06 -5.55 -3.47
N VAL A 50 -11.02 -4.82 -3.91
CA VAL A 50 -11.19 -3.59 -4.68
C VAL A 50 -10.54 -3.61 -6.06
N GLY A 51 -9.80 -4.66 -6.40
CA GLY A 51 -9.07 -4.77 -7.65
C GLY A 51 -7.72 -4.03 -7.66
N ILE A 52 -6.87 -4.38 -8.61
CA ILE A 52 -5.49 -3.90 -8.70
C ILE A 52 -5.37 -2.39 -8.94
N ASP A 53 -6.38 -1.76 -9.54
CA ASP A 53 -6.36 -0.33 -9.92
C ASP A 53 -6.60 0.62 -8.73
N HIS A 54 -6.83 0.05 -7.54
CA HIS A 54 -7.25 0.76 -6.33
C HIS A 54 -6.32 0.52 -5.13
N VAL A 55 -5.12 -0.03 -5.37
CA VAL A 55 -4.14 -0.30 -4.30
C VAL A 55 -2.80 0.37 -4.61
N GLY A 56 -2.15 0.92 -3.59
CA GLY A 56 -0.85 1.60 -3.67
C GLY A 56 -0.05 1.48 -2.38
N ILE A 57 1.03 2.26 -2.26
CA ILE A 57 2.00 2.19 -1.16
C ILE A 57 1.92 3.44 -0.29
N GLY A 58 1.75 3.26 1.02
CA GLY A 58 1.73 4.34 2.00
C GLY A 58 2.55 3.95 3.22
N SER A 59 3.86 3.76 3.06
CA SER A 59 4.73 3.08 4.04
C SER A 59 4.71 3.65 5.46
N ASP A 60 4.51 4.96 5.59
CA ASP A 60 4.64 5.69 6.87
C ASP A 60 6.09 5.66 7.42
N PHE A 61 7.07 5.62 6.50
CA PHE A 61 8.48 5.84 6.84
C PHE A 61 8.64 7.16 7.60
N ASP A 62 9.52 7.16 8.60
CA ASP A 62 9.74 8.25 9.56
C ASP A 62 8.51 8.63 10.43
N GLY A 63 7.34 8.00 10.22
CA GLY A 63 6.12 8.23 11.01
C GLY A 63 5.89 7.22 12.14
N VAL A 64 6.37 5.98 11.98
CA VAL A 64 6.13 4.88 12.94
C VAL A 64 7.38 4.42 13.71
N GLY A 65 8.50 5.13 13.58
CA GLY A 65 9.78 4.76 14.22
C GLY A 65 10.29 3.39 13.75
N ASP A 66 10.95 2.62 14.63
CA ASP A 66 11.54 1.31 14.27
C ASP A 66 10.49 0.19 14.11
N THR A 67 9.19 0.49 14.17
CA THR A 67 8.12 -0.51 14.15
C THR A 67 7.80 -1.08 12.75
N LEU A 68 8.63 -0.78 11.76
CA LEU A 68 8.46 -1.24 10.39
C LEU A 68 8.83 -2.74 10.22
N PRO A 69 8.33 -3.41 9.16
CA PRO A 69 8.51 -4.83 8.95
C PRO A 69 9.98 -5.19 8.73
N ILE A 70 10.33 -6.42 9.07
CA ILE A 70 11.61 -7.04 8.72
C ILE A 70 11.73 -7.04 7.19
N GLY A 71 12.79 -6.40 6.68
CA GLY A 71 13.04 -6.25 5.25
C GLY A 71 12.34 -5.05 4.60
N LEU A 72 11.67 -4.18 5.36
CA LEU A 72 11.07 -2.92 4.90
C LEU A 72 11.35 -1.77 5.87
N LYS A 73 12.61 -1.62 6.29
CA LYS A 73 12.99 -0.65 7.35
C LYS A 73 13.12 0.78 6.86
N ASP A 74 13.27 0.99 5.56
CA ASP A 74 13.38 2.31 4.94
C ASP A 74 13.07 2.25 3.44
N ALA A 75 13.13 3.40 2.77
CA ALA A 75 12.87 3.53 1.33
C ALA A 75 13.87 2.77 0.44
N SER A 76 15.06 2.43 0.92
CA SER A 76 16.00 1.58 0.16
C SER A 76 15.54 0.13 0.07
N SER A 77 14.58 -0.27 0.92
CA SER A 77 14.09 -1.65 1.03
C SER A 77 12.95 -1.99 0.06
N TYR A 78 12.46 -1.04 -0.76
CA TYR A 78 11.42 -1.31 -1.76
C TYR A 78 11.72 -2.46 -2.74
N PRO A 79 12.98 -2.75 -3.14
CA PRO A 79 13.29 -3.93 -3.94
C PRO A 79 12.82 -5.25 -3.31
N ASN A 80 12.82 -5.37 -1.98
CA ASN A 80 12.34 -6.58 -1.29
C ASN A 80 10.82 -6.76 -1.47
N LEU A 81 10.07 -5.66 -1.46
CA LEU A 81 8.63 -5.67 -1.72
C LEU A 81 8.33 -6.11 -3.17
N ILE A 82 9.10 -5.57 -4.13
CA ILE A 82 8.99 -5.93 -5.55
C ILE A 82 9.30 -7.41 -5.77
N GLU A 83 10.37 -7.91 -5.13
CA GLU A 83 10.73 -9.32 -5.18
C GLU A 83 9.60 -10.22 -4.67
N GLU A 84 8.96 -9.85 -3.56
CA GLU A 84 7.83 -10.60 -3.00
C GLU A 84 6.61 -10.60 -3.94
N PHE A 85 6.27 -9.46 -4.56
CA PHE A 85 5.21 -9.43 -5.60
C PHE A 85 5.53 -10.35 -6.79
N LEU A 86 6.78 -10.31 -7.28
CA LEU A 86 7.22 -11.17 -8.40
C LEU A 86 7.14 -12.66 -8.02
N LYS A 87 7.54 -13.03 -6.81
CA LYS A 87 7.40 -14.41 -6.29
C LYS A 87 5.95 -14.88 -6.27
N ARG A 88 5.01 -13.97 -6.00
CA ARG A 88 3.55 -14.23 -6.02
C ARG A 88 2.93 -14.20 -7.41
N GLY A 89 3.73 -13.97 -8.46
CA GLY A 89 3.27 -14.03 -9.85
C GLY A 89 2.61 -12.75 -10.36
N TYR A 90 2.80 -11.61 -9.66
CA TYR A 90 2.33 -10.32 -10.16
C TYR A 90 3.00 -9.98 -11.48
N SER A 91 2.22 -9.45 -12.42
CA SER A 91 2.77 -8.93 -13.66
C SER A 91 3.54 -7.64 -13.41
N GLN A 92 4.52 -7.32 -14.27
CA GLN A 92 5.22 -6.03 -14.18
C GLN A 92 4.26 -4.85 -14.29
N SER A 93 3.19 -4.96 -15.09
CA SER A 93 2.16 -3.94 -15.20
C SER A 93 1.39 -3.72 -13.90
N ASP A 94 1.09 -4.79 -13.15
CA ASP A 94 0.40 -4.67 -11.86
C ASP A 94 1.32 -4.06 -10.80
N ILE A 95 2.60 -4.44 -10.79
CA ILE A 95 3.59 -3.83 -9.91
C ILE A 95 3.74 -2.33 -10.21
N GLN A 96 3.79 -1.92 -11.48
CA GLN A 96 3.85 -0.50 -11.87
C GLN A 96 2.62 0.29 -11.39
N LYS A 97 1.43 -0.32 -11.41
CA LYS A 97 0.21 0.28 -10.86
C LYS A 97 0.35 0.53 -9.36
N ILE A 98 0.79 -0.49 -8.60
CA ILE A 98 1.01 -0.42 -7.14
C ILE A 98 2.07 0.63 -6.77
N LEU A 99 3.20 0.67 -7.51
CA LEU A 99 4.32 1.57 -7.22
C LEU A 99 3.99 3.05 -7.41
N GLY A 100 2.87 3.40 -8.04
CA GLY A 100 2.43 4.77 -8.16
C GLY A 100 1.54 5.07 -9.36
N GLY A 101 1.40 4.14 -10.32
CA GLY A 101 0.51 4.32 -11.47
C GLY A 101 -0.93 4.65 -11.05
N ASN A 102 -1.44 3.95 -10.03
CA ASN A 102 -2.78 4.19 -9.49
C ASN A 102 -2.91 5.57 -8.82
N THR A 103 -1.94 5.95 -8.00
CA THR A 103 -1.91 7.27 -7.35
C THR A 103 -1.86 8.40 -8.39
N LEU A 104 -1.02 8.26 -9.42
CA LEU A 104 -0.94 9.23 -10.51
C LEU A 104 -2.21 9.31 -11.35
N ARG A 105 -2.96 8.21 -11.50
CA ARG A 105 -4.30 8.24 -12.13
C ARG A 105 -5.24 9.13 -11.34
N VAL A 106 -5.40 8.87 -10.04
CA VAL A 106 -6.29 9.65 -9.16
C VAL A 106 -5.87 11.11 -9.10
N TRP A 107 -4.57 11.40 -8.98
CA TRP A 107 -4.07 12.77 -8.95
C TRP A 107 -4.52 13.54 -10.21
N ARG A 108 -4.33 12.97 -11.40
CA ARG A 108 -4.77 13.61 -12.66
C ARG A 108 -6.27 13.85 -12.71
N GLU A 109 -7.09 12.93 -12.21
CA GLU A 109 -8.54 13.10 -12.13
C GLU A 109 -8.93 14.28 -11.23
N VAL A 110 -8.28 14.40 -10.06
CA VAL A 110 -8.48 15.51 -9.12
C VAL A 110 -8.08 16.85 -9.74
N GLU A 111 -6.93 16.93 -10.40
CA GLU A 111 -6.51 18.14 -11.10
C GLU A 111 -7.45 18.52 -12.27
N ASN A 112 -7.93 17.54 -13.02
CA ASN A 112 -8.90 17.76 -14.09
C ASN A 112 -10.20 18.32 -13.53
N TYR A 113 -10.65 17.82 -12.39
CA TYR A 113 -11.81 18.37 -11.69
C TYR A 113 -11.56 19.83 -11.27
N ALA A 114 -10.41 20.13 -10.65
CA ALA A 114 -10.07 21.49 -10.25
C ALA A 114 -10.10 22.45 -11.46
N ARG A 115 -9.40 22.12 -12.56
CA ARG A 115 -9.34 22.94 -13.79
C ARG A 115 -10.72 23.28 -14.35
N LYS A 116 -11.65 22.31 -14.36
CA LYS A 116 -13.02 22.54 -14.85
C LYS A 116 -13.84 23.49 -13.96
N ASN A 117 -13.46 23.64 -12.69
CA ASN A 117 -14.20 24.41 -11.70
C ASN A 117 -13.51 25.71 -11.28
N THR A 118 -12.34 26.06 -11.86
CA THR A 118 -11.61 27.31 -11.54
C THR A 118 -11.93 28.45 -12.52
N SER A 119 -12.84 28.26 -13.48
CA SER A 119 -13.22 29.27 -14.48
C SER A 119 -14.45 30.13 -14.11
N ASN A 120 -14.72 30.31 -12.81
CA ASN A 120 -15.75 31.24 -12.30
C ASN A 120 -15.08 32.45 -11.64
#